data_AF-A0A922Z3P6-F1
#
_entry.id   AF-A0A922Z3P6-F1
#
_cell.length_a   1.000
_cell.length_b   1.000
_cell.length_c   1.000
_cell.angle_alpha   90.00
_cell.angle_beta   90.00
_cell.angle_gamma   90.00
#
_symmetry.space_group_name_H-M   'P 1'
#
loop_
_entity.id
_entity.type
_entity.pdbx_description
1 polymer ?
#
loop_
_entity_poly.entity_id
_entity_poly.type
_entity_poly.pdbx_seq_one_letter_code
_entity_poly.pdbx_strand_id
1 'polypeptide(L)'
;MTDTPKASDAQRIQQWLDEHRITEVECIIPDMAGQARGKIVPRHKYNPEVGLRLPEAVLAMTVTGDYPEKDFTSVADPDMLLMPDPDTLRPVPWAKEPTA
;
A
#
# COMPACT_ATOMS: atom_id res chain seq x y z
N MET A 1 -7.93 3.45 -38.11
CA MET A 1 -7.19 2.61 -37.15
C MET A 1 -7.52 3.19 -35.78
N THR A 2 -8.51 2.62 -35.10
CA THR A 2 -9.04 3.17 -33.85
C THR A 2 -8.05 2.85 -32.74
N ASP A 3 -7.34 3.88 -32.27
CA ASP A 3 -6.47 3.78 -31.11
C ASP A 3 -7.37 3.73 -29.87
N THR A 4 -7.55 2.54 -29.31
CA THR A 4 -8.29 2.37 -28.06
C THR A 4 -7.43 2.95 -26.94
N PRO A 5 -7.91 3.95 -26.16
CA PRO A 5 -7.11 4.51 -25.08
C PRO A 5 -6.75 3.41 -24.07
N LYS A 6 -5.45 3.26 -23.79
CA LYS A 6 -4.95 2.36 -22.74
C LYS A 6 -5.54 2.80 -21.40
N ALA A 7 -6.13 1.87 -20.65
CA ALA A 7 -6.62 2.13 -19.31
C ALA A 7 -5.47 2.60 -18.40
N SER A 8 -5.75 3.56 -17.50
CA SER A 8 -4.78 4.01 -16.49
C SER A 8 -4.48 2.91 -15.49
N ASP A 9 -3.33 2.99 -14.80
CA ASP A 9 -2.96 2.00 -13.78
C ASP A 9 -3.97 1.93 -12.65
N ALA A 10 -4.55 3.07 -12.27
CA ALA A 10 -5.64 3.11 -11.31
C ALA A 10 -6.88 2.36 -11.79
N GLN A 11 -7.26 2.49 -13.06
CA GLN A 11 -8.38 1.73 -13.64
C GLN A 11 -8.09 0.23 -13.66
N ARG A 12 -6.85 -0.17 -14.00
CA ARG A 12 -6.40 -1.57 -13.96
C ARG A 12 -6.52 -2.14 -12.55
N ILE A 13 -6.07 -1.40 -11.54
CA ILE A 13 -6.17 -1.80 -10.12
C ILE A 13 -7.63 -1.94 -9.71
N GLN A 14 -8.48 -0.93 -9.99
CA GLN A 14 -9.89 -0.96 -9.62
C GLN A 14 -10.60 -2.17 -10.24
N GLN A 15 -10.41 -2.41 -11.54
CA GLN A 15 -10.99 -3.55 -12.24
C GLN A 15 -10.54 -4.88 -11.62
N TRP A 16 -9.24 -5.04 -11.37
CA TRP A 16 -8.71 -6.27 -10.80
C TRP A 16 -9.28 -6.55 -9.40
N LEU A 17 -9.38 -5.52 -8.55
CA LEU A 17 -9.96 -5.65 -7.21
C LEU A 17 -11.43 -6.08 -7.25
N ASP A 18 -12.20 -5.58 -8.23
CA ASP A 18 -13.61 -5.93 -8.42
C ASP A 18 -13.78 -7.38 -8.92
N GLU A 19 -12.97 -7.78 -9.90
CA GLU A 19 -12.96 -9.15 -10.45
C GLU A 19 -12.67 -10.21 -9.37
N HIS A 20 -11.80 -9.87 -8.40
CA HIS A 20 -11.42 -10.76 -7.30
C HIS A 20 -12.31 -10.58 -6.05
N ARG A 21 -13.32 -9.70 -6.10
CA ARG A 21 -14.25 -9.41 -4.99
C ARG A 21 -13.54 -9.00 -3.70
N ILE A 22 -12.49 -8.19 -3.83
CA ILE A 22 -11.68 -7.73 -2.71
C ILE A 22 -12.48 -6.77 -1.82
N THR A 23 -12.45 -7.00 -0.51
CA THR A 23 -13.12 -6.17 0.52
C THR A 23 -12.12 -5.35 1.33
N GLU A 24 -10.85 -5.77 1.38
CA GLU A 24 -9.75 -5.08 2.06
C GLU A 24 -8.52 -4.96 1.15
N VAL A 25 -7.86 -3.80 1.18
CA VAL A 25 -6.63 -3.56 0.41
C VAL A 25 -5.47 -3.36 1.38
N GLU A 26 -4.42 -4.15 1.22
CA GLU A 26 -3.17 -4.09 1.97
C GLU A 26 -2.05 -3.57 1.05
N CYS A 27 -1.65 -2.30 1.22
CA CYS A 27 -0.48 -1.77 0.53
C CYS A 27 0.74 -1.85 1.45
N ILE A 28 1.78 -2.55 1.01
CA ILE A 28 3.00 -2.79 1.77
C ILE A 28 4.28 -2.48 0.97
N ILE A 29 5.31 -2.06 1.69
CA ILE A 29 6.68 -1.87 1.22
C ILE A 29 7.66 -2.51 2.21
N PRO A 30 8.82 -2.98 1.77
CA PRO A 30 9.89 -3.38 2.69
C PRO A 30 10.57 -2.15 3.30
N ASP A 31 10.89 -2.20 4.59
CA ASP A 31 11.82 -1.25 5.22
C ASP A 31 13.29 -1.65 5.00
N MET A 32 14.22 -0.91 5.61
CA MET A 32 15.67 -1.13 5.48
C MET A 32 16.14 -2.49 6.02
N ALA A 33 15.36 -3.12 6.91
CA ALA A 33 15.62 -4.46 7.44
C ALA A 33 14.85 -5.56 6.68
N GLY A 34 14.06 -5.19 5.66
CA GLY A 34 13.22 -6.10 4.89
C GLY A 34 11.88 -6.43 5.54
N GLN A 35 11.49 -5.74 6.61
CA GLN A 35 10.19 -5.96 7.26
C GLN A 35 9.08 -5.29 6.45
N ALA A 36 7.93 -5.95 6.31
CA ALA A 36 6.78 -5.37 5.64
C ALA A 36 6.18 -4.24 6.48
N ARG A 37 6.07 -3.04 5.89
CA ARG A 37 5.42 -1.86 6.46
C ARG A 37 4.34 -1.37 5.52
N GLY A 38 3.22 -0.90 6.03
CA GLY A 38 2.12 -0.53 5.17
C GLY A 38 0.83 -0.18 5.90
N LYS A 39 -0.26 -0.16 5.15
CA LYS A 39 -1.60 0.06 5.69
C LYS A 39 -2.59 -0.91 5.05
N ILE A 40 -3.50 -1.41 5.89
CA ILE A 40 -4.69 -2.14 5.46
C ILE A 40 -5.87 -1.17 5.54
N VAL A 41 -6.65 -1.07 4.46
CA VAL A 41 -7.82 -0.19 4.36
C VAL A 41 -9.00 -0.92 3.74
N PRO A 42 -10.25 -0.59 4.11
CA PRO A 42 -11.41 -1.11 3.42
C PRO A 42 -11.45 -0.69 1.94
N ARG A 43 -11.81 -1.60 1.05
CA ARG A 43 -11.88 -1.40 -0.41
C ARG A 43 -12.62 -0.11 -0.82
N HIS A 44 -13.73 0.19 -0.15
CA HIS A 44 -14.58 1.35 -0.45
C HIS A 44 -13.94 2.70 -0.07
N LYS A 45 -12.86 2.70 0.71
CA LYS A 45 -12.08 3.89 1.07
C LYS A 45 -10.78 4.03 0.27
N TYR A 46 -10.46 3.05 -0.57
CA TYR A 46 -9.21 3.01 -1.31
C TYR A 46 -9.33 3.68 -2.68
N ASN A 47 -8.46 4.66 -2.94
CA ASN A 47 -8.31 5.29 -4.25
C ASN A 47 -6.86 5.13 -4.75
N PRO A 48 -6.61 4.28 -5.77
CA PRO A 48 -5.26 4.04 -6.29
C PRO A 48 -4.66 5.23 -7.03
N GLU A 49 -5.45 6.22 -7.48
CA GLU A 49 -4.91 7.47 -8.06
C GLU A 49 -4.25 8.36 -7.00
N VAL A 50 -4.75 8.29 -5.76
CA VAL A 50 -4.27 9.10 -4.64
C VAL A 50 -3.23 8.36 -3.80
N GLY A 51 -3.32 7.03 -3.74
CA GLY A 51 -2.51 6.19 -2.86
C GLY A 51 -2.92 6.32 -1.40
N LEU A 52 -2.04 5.87 -0.50
CA LEU A 52 -2.22 5.96 0.95
C LEU A 52 -1.19 6.91 1.56
N ARG A 53 -1.53 7.47 2.73
CA ARG A 53 -0.57 8.20 3.56
C ARG A 53 0.16 7.23 4.46
N LEU A 54 1.47 7.35 4.64
CA LEU A 54 2.25 6.52 5.56
C LEU A 54 3.22 7.41 6.34
N PRO A 55 3.21 7.41 7.68
CA PRO A 55 4.15 8.22 8.45
C PRO A 55 5.60 7.79 8.18
N GLU A 56 6.52 8.75 8.14
CA GLU A 56 7.95 8.51 7.89
C GLU A 56 8.55 7.57 8.95
N ALA A 57 8.15 7.74 10.20
CA ALA A 57 8.71 7.02 11.35
C ALA A 57 8.65 5.49 11.21
N VAL A 58 7.68 4.93 10.47
CA VAL A 58 7.55 3.46 10.33
C VAL A 58 8.71 2.83 9.56
N LEU A 59 9.43 3.62 8.76
CA LEU A 59 10.63 3.18 8.05
C LEU A 59 11.90 3.23 8.91
N ALA A 60 11.85 3.93 10.04
CA ALA A 60 12.96 4.08 10.97
C ALA A 60 12.85 3.18 12.21
N MET A 61 11.71 2.48 12.39
CA MET A 61 11.52 1.54 13.49
C MET A 61 12.54 0.40 13.45
N THR A 62 12.90 -0.09 14.64
CA THR A 62 13.76 -1.26 14.76
C THR A 62 13.05 -2.53 14.28
N VAL A 63 13.80 -3.62 14.15
CA VAL A 63 13.25 -4.95 13.80
C VAL A 63 12.25 -5.47 14.83
N THR A 64 12.36 -5.03 16.09
CA THR A 64 11.40 -5.36 17.16
C THR A 64 10.15 -4.48 17.12
N GLY A 65 10.13 -3.43 16.30
CA GLY A 65 9.04 -2.46 16.20
C GLY A 65 9.14 -1.28 17.17
N ASP A 66 10.25 -1.16 17.89
CA ASP A 66 10.51 -0.03 18.78
C ASP A 66 11.06 1.18 18.00
N TYR A 67 10.99 2.35 18.62
CA TYR A 67 11.72 3.52 18.12
C TYR A 67 13.22 3.35 18.40
N PRO A 68 14.10 3.78 17.48
CA PRO A 68 15.54 3.75 17.72
C PRO A 68 15.91 4.70 18.87
N GLU A 69 16.95 4.35 19.64
CA GLU A 69 17.45 5.19 20.75
C GLU A 69 17.83 6.61 20.30
N LYS A 70 18.31 6.72 19.06
CA LYS A 70 18.56 7.98 18.38
C LYS A 70 17.56 8.13 17.26
N ASP A 71 16.79 9.21 17.28
CA ASP A 71 15.86 9.52 16.21
C ASP A 71 16.63 10.04 14.99
N PHE A 72 16.27 9.50 13.82
CA PHE A 72 16.82 9.89 12.53
C PHE A 72 15.75 10.57 11.65
N THR A 73 14.52 10.68 12.14
CA THR A 73 13.37 11.27 11.45
C THR A 73 13.06 12.66 11.97
N SER A 74 12.25 13.41 11.23
CA SER A 74 11.77 14.71 11.68
C SER A 74 10.82 14.55 12.86
N VAL A 75 10.92 15.41 13.88
CA VAL A 75 9.96 15.45 15.00
C VAL A 75 8.52 15.67 14.51
N ALA A 76 8.34 16.28 13.34
CA ALA A 76 7.03 16.49 12.74
C ALA A 76 6.40 15.22 12.14
N ASP A 77 7.17 14.14 11.94
CA ASP A 77 6.75 12.86 11.33
C ASP A 77 5.81 13.07 10.13
N PRO A 78 6.27 13.72 9.05
CA PRO A 78 5.40 14.05 7.93
C PRO A 78 4.95 12.78 7.22
N ASP A 79 3.68 12.76 6.81
CA ASP A 79 3.15 11.67 6.01
C ASP A 79 3.80 11.63 4.62
N MET A 80 4.31 10.46 4.27
CA MET A 80 4.72 10.09 2.92
C MET A 80 3.53 9.57 2.09
N LEU A 81 3.72 9.50 0.77
CA LEU A 81 2.77 8.87 -0.15
C LEU A 81 3.20 7.43 -0.46
N LEU A 82 2.32 6.49 -0.16
CA LEU A 82 2.42 5.10 -0.55
C LEU A 82 1.59 4.89 -1.83
N MET A 83 2.29 4.86 -2.97
CA MET A 83 1.68 4.68 -4.28
C MET A 83 1.64 3.19 -4.64
N PRO A 84 0.51 2.68 -5.16
CA PRO A 84 0.40 1.29 -5.56
C PRO A 84 1.13 1.01 -6.87
N ASP A 85 1.70 -0.18 -6.98
CA ASP A 85 2.23 -0.73 -8.23
C ASP A 85 1.22 -1.76 -8.81
N PRO A 86 0.61 -1.48 -9.97
CA PRO A 86 -0.40 -2.35 -10.57
C PRO A 86 0.12 -3.74 -10.94
N ASP A 87 1.43 -3.91 -11.11
CA ASP A 87 2.02 -5.19 -11.52
C ASP A 87 2.30 -6.11 -10.30
N THR A 88 2.01 -5.63 -9.08
CA THR A 88 2.25 -6.37 -7.82
C THR A 88 1.00 -6.94 -7.15
N LEU A 89 -0.19 -6.67 -7.73
CA LEU A 89 -1.48 -7.10 -7.21
C LEU A 89 -1.57 -8.62 -7.07
N ARG A 90 -2.05 -9.10 -5.92
CA ARG A 90 -2.22 -10.53 -5.62
C ARG A 90 -3.18 -10.73 -4.45
N PRO A 91 -4.01 -11.78 -4.44
CA PRO A 91 -4.81 -12.10 -3.27
C PRO A 91 -3.92 -12.56 -2.11
N VAL A 92 -4.32 -12.25 -0.88
CA VAL A 92 -3.68 -12.75 0.35
C VAL A 92 -4.35 -14.07 0.74
N PRO A 93 -3.74 -15.24 0.49
CA PRO A 93 -4.45 -16.52 0.52
C PRO A 93 -4.82 -17.00 1.94
N TRP A 94 -4.20 -16.43 2.97
CA TRP A 94 -4.47 -16.74 4.37
C TRP A 94 -5.39 -15.72 5.06
N ALA A 95 -5.77 -14.63 4.38
CA ALA A 95 -6.69 -13.65 4.96
C ALA A 95 -8.09 -14.25 5.11
N LYS A 96 -8.80 -13.88 6.18
CA LYS A 96 -10.18 -14.34 6.43
C LYS A 96 -11.17 -13.66 5.49
N GLU A 97 -10.98 -12.36 5.30
CA GLU A 97 -11.72 -11.56 4.33
C GLU A 97 -10.98 -11.56 2.98
N PRO A 98 -11.67 -11.35 1.84
CA PRO A 98 -11.00 -11.15 0.55
C PRO A 98 -10.07 -9.92 0.56
N THR A 99 -8.77 -10.14 0.82
CA THR A 99 -7.73 -9.10 0.89
C THR A 99 -6.76 -9.21 -0.28
N ALA A 100 -6.27 -8.08 -0.79
CA ALA A 100 -5.19 -8.00 -1.78
C ALA A 100 -4.23 -6.85 -1.52
#